data_AF-J9AJY5-F1
#
_entry.id   AF-J9AJY5-F1
#
_cell.length_a   1.000
_cell.length_b   1.000
_cell.length_c   1.000
_cell.angle_alpha   90.00
_cell.angle_beta   90.00
_cell.angle_gamma   90.00
#
_symmetry.space_group_name_H-M   'P 1'
#
loop_
_entity.id
_entity.type
_entity.pdbx_description
1 polymer ?
#
loop_
_entity_poly.entity_id
_entity_poly.type
_entity_poly.pdbx_seq_one_letter_code
_entity_poly.pdbx_strand_id
1 'polypeptide(L)'
;MNFFLQSFSKFHITPYGLCHYRFSKPRDKIFRRQINHCQFDGIRNFTTINDDITQHNYQHSVIYMQNTKSNADIIDIEAEEKMILKSLIIPDWSLVVETQYVYWLNFS
;
A
#
# COMPACT_ATOMS: atom_id res chain seq x y z
N MET A 1 -32.01 0.60 -8.32
CA MET A 1 -31.04 -0.48 -8.60
C MET A 1 -29.83 -0.22 -7.71
N ASN A 2 -29.67 -1.01 -6.65
CA ASN A 2 -28.76 -0.73 -5.53
C ASN A 2 -27.29 -0.89 -5.96
N PHE A 3 -26.57 0.24 -6.07
CA PHE A 3 -25.12 0.31 -6.24
C PHE A 3 -24.45 -0.25 -4.97
N PHE A 4 -24.20 -1.55 -4.93
CA PHE A 4 -23.43 -2.16 -3.84
C PHE A 4 -22.02 -1.57 -3.86
N LEU A 5 -21.64 -0.93 -2.75
CA LEU A 5 -20.34 -0.34 -2.48
C LEU A 5 -19.21 -1.33 -2.80
N GLN A 6 -18.52 -1.17 -3.95
CA GLN A 6 -17.34 -1.99 -4.31
C GLN A 6 -16.08 -1.48 -3.60
N SER A 7 -16.19 -1.14 -2.32
CA SER A 7 -15.04 -0.85 -1.48
C SER A 7 -15.20 -1.54 -0.15
N PHE A 8 -14.16 -2.26 0.26
CA PHE A 8 -14.08 -2.83 1.59
C PHE A 8 -12.79 -2.36 2.27
N SER A 9 -12.87 -2.16 3.58
CA SER A 9 -11.73 -1.83 4.42
C SER A 9 -11.63 -2.83 5.55
N LYS A 10 -10.40 -3.23 5.86
CA LYS A 10 -10.05 -4.23 6.87
C LYS A 10 -8.67 -3.88 7.43
N PHE A 11 -8.33 -4.41 8.60
CA PHE A 11 -6.96 -4.44 9.09
C PHE A 11 -6.19 -5.67 8.54
N HIS A 12 -4.99 -5.46 8.04
CA HIS A 12 -4.12 -6.51 7.51
C HIS A 12 -2.74 -6.42 8.16
N ILE A 13 -2.20 -7.58 8.57
CA ILE A 13 -0.85 -7.67 9.11
C ILE A 13 0.12 -7.70 7.93
N THR A 14 1.02 -6.73 7.90
CA THR A 14 2.12 -6.61 6.94
C THR A 14 3.46 -6.87 7.65
N PRO A 15 4.58 -7.01 6.92
CA PRO A 15 5.90 -7.02 7.55
C PRO A 15 6.20 -5.79 8.42
N TYR A 16 5.49 -4.68 8.20
CA TYR A 16 5.62 -3.42 8.92
C TYR A 16 4.63 -3.25 10.08
N GLY A 17 3.82 -4.27 10.38
CA GLY A 17 2.82 -4.23 11.46
C GLY A 17 1.38 -4.24 10.95
N LEU A 18 0.45 -3.79 11.80
CA LEU A 18 -0.99 -3.82 11.52
C LEU A 18 -1.40 -2.58 10.74
N CYS A 19 -1.86 -2.76 9.51
CA CYS A 19 -2.19 -1.65 8.62
C CYS A 19 -3.67 -1.61 8.23
N HIS A 20 -4.16 -0.41 7.92
CA HIS A 20 -5.43 -0.26 7.21
C HIS A 20 -5.25 -0.68 5.77
N TYR A 21 -6.01 -1.71 5.39
CA TYR A 21 -6.16 -2.18 4.04
C TYR A 21 -7.49 -1.66 3.49
N ARG A 22 -7.46 -1.12 2.27
CA ARG A 22 -8.64 -0.76 1.50
C ARG A 22 -8.53 -1.31 0.09
N PHE A 23 -9.57 -1.97 -0.35
CA PHE A 23 -9.75 -2.30 -1.75
C PHE A 23 -10.95 -1.52 -2.29
N SER A 24 -10.86 -1.05 -3.53
CA SER A 24 -11.94 -0.35 -4.21
C SER A 24 -11.94 -0.65 -5.70
N LYS A 25 -13.11 -0.52 -6.33
CA LYS A 25 -13.25 -0.48 -7.79
C LYS A 25 -13.64 0.94 -8.21
N PRO A 26 -12.65 1.84 -8.43
CA PRO A 26 -12.92 3.24 -8.75
C PRO A 26 -13.65 3.44 -10.09
N ARG A 27 -13.41 2.57 -11.07
CA ARG A 27 -14.05 2.57 -12.39
C ARG A 27 -14.26 1.14 -12.85
N ASP A 28 -15.03 0.95 -13.92
CA ASP A 28 -15.05 -0.38 -14.53
C ASP A 28 -13.63 -0.80 -14.95
N LYS A 29 -13.31 -2.09 -14.77
CA LYS A 29 -11.98 -2.67 -15.06
C LYS A 29 -10.79 -2.13 -14.29
N ILE A 30 -10.96 -1.13 -13.43
CA ILE A 30 -9.88 -0.59 -12.60
C ILE A 30 -10.16 -0.95 -11.16
N PHE A 31 -9.22 -1.65 -10.54
CA PHE A 31 -9.25 -1.99 -9.13
C PHE A 31 -8.08 -1.33 -8.42
N ARG A 32 -8.29 -0.88 -7.19
CA ARG A 32 -7.26 -0.23 -6.39
C ARG A 32 -7.16 -0.91 -5.03
N ARG A 33 -5.93 -1.22 -4.63
CA ARG A 33 -5.56 -1.62 -3.27
C ARG A 33 -4.75 -0.50 -2.65
N GLN A 34 -5.06 -0.16 -1.41
CA GLN A 34 -4.33 0.81 -0.62
C GLN A 34 -4.02 0.21 0.74
N ILE A 35 -2.78 0.36 1.19
CA ILE A 35 -2.32 0.07 2.54
C ILE A 35 -1.77 1.38 3.10
N ASN A 36 -2.27 1.80 4.26
CA ASN A 36 -1.81 2.99 4.97
C ASN A 36 -2.15 2.88 6.46
N HIS A 37 -1.84 3.94 7.23
CA HIS A 37 -2.13 4.01 8.67
C HIS A 37 -1.66 2.75 9.41
N CYS A 38 -0.41 2.38 9.19
CA CYS A 38 0.20 1.23 9.83
C CYS A 38 0.57 1.55 11.27
N GLN A 39 0.07 0.74 12.20
CA GLN A 39 0.64 0.62 13.52
C GLN A 39 1.84 -0.33 13.42
N PHE A 40 3.02 0.28 13.44
CA PHE A 40 4.27 -0.45 13.56
C PHE A 40 4.30 -1.01 14.97
N ASP A 41 4.21 -2.32 15.05
CA ASP A 41 4.36 -3.06 16.29
C ASP A 41 5.73 -3.72 16.12
N GLY A 42 6.66 -3.48 17.05
CA GLY A 42 8.08 -3.87 16.98
C GLY A 42 8.37 -5.39 16.87
N ILE A 43 7.39 -6.17 16.41
CA ILE A 43 7.34 -7.61 16.22
C ILE A 43 8.53 -8.14 15.40
N ARG A 44 9.20 -7.29 14.62
CA ARG A 44 10.46 -7.62 13.95
C ARG A 44 11.37 -6.40 13.90
N ASN A 45 12.39 -6.34 14.76
CA ASN A 45 13.69 -5.61 14.68
C ASN A 45 13.93 -4.52 13.61
N PHE A 46 12.94 -3.73 13.22
CA PHE A 46 13.10 -2.57 12.36
C PHE A 46 13.34 -1.41 13.32
N THR A 47 14.63 -1.07 13.46
CA THR A 47 15.19 -0.06 14.37
C THR A 47 14.92 -0.32 15.85
N THR A 48 15.89 -0.95 16.53
CA THR A 48 16.02 -1.01 18.01
C THR A 48 16.38 0.36 18.60
N ILE A 49 15.70 1.40 18.16
CA ILE A 49 15.72 2.73 18.77
C ILE A 49 14.27 2.86 19.24
N ASN A 50 14.04 2.68 20.55
CA ASN A 50 12.74 2.58 21.21
C ASN A 50 11.60 3.25 20.44
N ASP A 51 10.42 2.61 20.38
CA ASP A 51 9.21 2.95 19.60
C ASP A 51 8.76 4.45 19.65
N ASP A 52 9.37 5.28 20.50
CA ASP A 52 9.13 6.70 20.69
C ASP A 52 10.21 7.65 20.12
N ILE A 53 11.25 7.13 19.46
CA ILE A 53 12.39 7.94 18.97
C ILE A 53 12.32 8.18 17.46
N THR A 54 11.60 7.33 16.74
CA THR A 54 11.41 7.46 15.30
C THR A 54 9.94 7.41 14.92
N GLN A 55 9.51 8.34 14.06
CA GLN A 55 8.18 8.30 13.46
C GLN A 55 8.24 7.55 12.14
N HIS A 56 7.38 6.54 12.01
CA HIS A 56 7.27 5.68 10.83
C HIS A 56 5.95 5.96 10.09
N ASN A 57 6.01 6.09 8.77
CA ASN A 57 4.82 6.17 7.92
C ASN A 57 5.04 5.29 6.69
N TYR A 58 4.21 4.25 6.57
CA TYR A 58 4.20 3.35 5.43
C TYR A 58 2.92 3.48 4.63
N GLN A 59 3.07 3.57 3.32
CA GLN A 59 1.97 3.63 2.36
C GLN A 59 2.29 2.75 1.15
N HIS A 60 1.29 2.01 0.67
CA HIS A 60 1.38 1.25 -0.57
C HIS A 60 0.07 1.39 -1.34
N SER A 61 0.14 1.79 -2.60
CA SER A 61 -0.99 1.86 -3.52
C SER A 61 -0.70 0.95 -4.71
N VAL A 62 -1.66 0.10 -5.07
CA VAL A 62 -1.60 -0.74 -6.27
C VAL A 62 -2.86 -0.54 -7.08
N ILE A 63 -2.71 -0.35 -8.38
CA ILE A 63 -3.78 -0.27 -9.37
C ILE A 63 -3.66 -1.50 -10.26
N TYR A 64 -4.76 -2.23 -10.37
CA TYR A 64 -4.89 -3.37 -11.29
C TYR A 64 -5.83 -2.96 -12.41
N MET A 65 -5.38 -3.08 -13.65
CA MET A 65 -6.19 -2.81 -14.84
C MET A 65 -6.54 -4.12 -15.53
N GLN A 66 -7.83 -4.37 -15.69
CA GLN A 66 -8.36 -5.55 -16.36
C GLN A 66 -8.52 -5.29 -17.86
N ASN A 67 -8.33 -6.33 -18.66
CA ASN A 67 -8.61 -6.30 -20.10
C ASN A 67 -10.06 -5.84 -20.35
N THR A 68 -10.24 -4.91 -21.28
CA THR A 68 -11.55 -4.37 -21.68
C THR A 68 -12.29 -5.29 -22.65
N LYS A 69 -11.56 -6.16 -23.37
CA LYS A 69 -12.10 -7.11 -24.34
C LYS A 69 -12.52 -8.43 -23.68
N SER A 70 -11.72 -8.94 -22.74
CA SER A 70 -12.06 -10.13 -21.93
C SER A 70 -12.21 -9.73 -20.47
N ASN A 71 -13.39 -9.95 -19.88
CA ASN A 71 -13.69 -9.58 -18.49
C ASN A 71 -13.00 -10.47 -17.44
N ALA A 72 -11.83 -11.04 -17.75
CA ALA A 72 -11.17 -12.06 -16.95
C ALA A 72 -9.81 -11.58 -16.43
N ASP A 73 -8.93 -11.11 -17.31
CA ASP A 73 -7.50 -11.04 -16.99
C ASP A 73 -7.01 -9.63 -16.63
N ILE A 74 -6.19 -9.53 -15.59
CA ILE A 74 -5.42 -8.32 -15.28
C ILE A 74 -4.27 -8.22 -16.29
N ILE A 75 -4.17 -7.09 -16.99
CA ILE A 75 -3.16 -6.86 -18.03
C ILE A 75 -2.06 -5.91 -17.59
N ASP A 76 -2.34 -5.08 -16.59
CA ASP A 76 -1.41 -4.08 -16.09
C ASP A 76 -1.55 -3.93 -14.57
N ILE A 77 -0.41 -3.76 -13.92
CA ILE A 77 -0.28 -3.54 -12.49
C ILE A 77 0.68 -2.39 -12.29
N GLU A 78 0.14 -1.27 -11.82
CA GLU A 78 0.91 -0.12 -11.39
C GLU A 78 0.94 -0.07 -9.88
N ALA A 79 2.07 0.27 -9.29
CA ALA A 79 2.17 0.37 -7.85
C ALA A 79 3.21 1.37 -7.39
N GLU A 80 2.92 1.95 -6.23
CA GLU A 80 3.74 2.94 -5.56
C GLU A 80 3.81 2.60 -4.07
N GLU A 81 5.01 2.43 -3.56
CA GLU A 81 5.27 2.23 -2.14
C GLU A 81 6.15 3.37 -1.62
N LYS A 82 5.81 3.85 -0.42
CA LYS A 82 6.49 4.94 0.25
C LYS A 82 6.68 4.60 1.72
N MET A 83 7.93 4.69 2.17
CA MET A 83 8.30 4.60 3.57
C MET A 83 8.99 5.90 3.99
N ILE A 84 8.51 6.47 5.09
CA ILE A 84 9.12 7.64 5.72
C ILE A 84 9.54 7.25 7.14
N LEU A 85 10.79 7.54 7.45
CA LEU A 85 11.41 7.39 8.75
C LEU A 85 11.91 8.77 9.18
N LYS A 86 11.44 9.29 10.32
CA LYS A 86 11.89 10.57 10.87
C LYS A 86 12.40 10.36 12.28
N SER A 87 13.50 11.01 12.65
CA SER A 87 13.91 11.05 14.05
C SER A 87 13.09 12.11 14.79
N LEU A 88 12.63 11.75 15.99
CA LEU A 88 12.01 12.68 16.93
C LEU A 88 13.05 13.40 17.80
N ILE A 89 14.31 12.95 17.78
CA ILE A 89 15.43 13.54 18.55
C ILE A 89 16.27 14.47 17.68
N ILE A 90 16.53 14.10 16.42
CA ILE A 90 17.32 14.89 15.47
C ILE A 90 16.35 15.40 14.40
N PRO A 91 15.81 16.64 14.52
CA PRO A 91 14.72 17.12 13.68
C PRO A 91 15.02 17.10 12.17
N ASP A 92 16.29 17.27 11.81
CA ASP A 92 16.75 17.35 10.42
C ASP A 92 17.06 15.98 9.81
N TRP A 93 17.02 14.90 10.62
CA TRP A 93 17.25 13.56 10.11
C TRP A 93 15.94 12.91 9.67
N SER A 94 15.89 12.56 8.39
CA SER A 94 14.84 11.71 7.85
C SER A 94 15.36 10.85 6.71
N LEU A 95 14.74 9.69 6.53
CA LEU A 95 14.92 8.81 5.40
C LEU A 95 13.57 8.63 4.73
N VAL A 96 13.53 8.88 3.42
CA VAL A 96 12.36 8.62 2.58
C VAL A 96 12.78 7.63 1.51
N VAL A 97 12.04 6.53 1.42
CA VAL A 97 12.21 5.52 0.38
C VAL A 97 10.93 5.47 -0.42
N GLU A 98 11.05 5.68 -1.73
CA GLU A 98 9.94 5.63 -2.68
C GLU A 98 10.28 4.60 -3.76
N THR A 99 9.34 3.71 -4.04
CA THR A 99 9.46 2.71 -5.10
C THR A 99 8.23 2.77 -5.98
N GLN A 100 8.46 2.70 -7.29
CA GLN A 100 7.41 2.64 -8.29
C GLN A 100 7.68 1.44 -9.19
N TYR A 101 6.63 0.67 -9.50
CA TYR A 101 6.73 -0.44 -10.46
C TYR A 101 5.50 -0.52 -11.34
N VAL A 102 5.75 -0.85 -12.61
CA VAL A 102 4.73 -1.09 -13.63
C VAL A 102 5.01 -2.46 -14.23
N TYR A 103 3.99 -3.31 -14.27
CA TYR A 103 4.13 -4.68 -14.75
C TYR A 103 3.04 -5.03 -15.76
N TRP A 104 3.47 -5.26 -17.00
CA TRP A 104 2.62 -5.67 -18.11
C TRP A 104 2.56 -7.19 -18.21
N LEU A 105 1.35 -7.74 -18.15
CA LEU A 105 1.11 -9.17 -18.34
C LEU A 105 0.87 -9.45 -19.82
N ASN A 106 1.85 -10.07 -20.48
CA ASN A 106 1.71 -10.56 -21.84
C ASN A 106 1.02 -11.93 -21.83
N PHE A 107 -0.25 -11.96 -22.19
CA PHE A 107 -0.96 -13.22 -22.45
C PHE A 107 -0.65 -13.65 -23.89
N SER A 108 0.03 -14.79 -24.03
CA SER A 108 0.38 -15.41 -25.32
C SER A 108 -0.81 -16.17 -25.90
#